data_AF-A0A840BKC5-F1
#
_entry.id   AF-A0A840BKC5-F1
#
_cell.length_a   1.000
_cell.length_b   1.000
_cell.length_c   1.000
_cell.angle_alpha   90.00
_cell.angle_beta   90.00
_cell.angle_gamma   90.00
#
_symmetry.space_group_name_H-M   'P 1'
#
loop_
_entity.id
_entity.type
_entity.pdbx_description
1 polymer ?
#
loop_
_entity_poly.entity_id
_entity_poly.type
_entity_poly.pdbx_seq_one_letter_code
_entity_poly.pdbx_strand_id
1 'polypeptide(L)'
;MLAFRKDTGAPLWKYQFERTFWANGSGFVTTLVDGDKLFAGCYGEIYCFDLLKGKLLWKDNLSGKGYGVVSFAVFGGATSPLPGAEIDKAQFNEEQPD
;
A
#
# COMPACT_ATOMS: atom_id res chain seq x y z
N MET A 1 6.49 0.85 3.85
CA MET A 1 5.13 0.58 4.37
C MET A 1 5.10 -0.81 4.96
N LEU A 2 4.48 -0.96 6.13
CA LEU A 2 4.30 -2.23 6.82
C LEU A 2 2.82 -2.40 7.13
N ALA A 3 2.27 -3.59 6.87
CA ALA A 3 0.95 -3.96 7.32
C ALA A 3 1.03 -4.97 8.45
N PHE A 4 0.13 -4.82 9.40
CA PHE A 4 0.05 -5.67 10.58
C PHE A 4 -1.38 -6.19 10.75
N ARG A 5 -1.48 -7.36 11.35
CA ARG A 5 -2.73 -7.88 11.86
C ARG A 5 -3.25 -6.98 12.97
N LYS A 6 -4.53 -6.60 12.89
CA LYS A 6 -5.20 -5.75 13.89
C LYS A 6 -5.26 -6.41 15.27
N ASP A 7 -5.45 -7.72 15.32
CA ASP A 7 -5.69 -8.48 16.55
C ASP A 7 -4.39 -8.83 17.29
N THR A 8 -3.34 -9.22 16.57
CA THR A 8 -2.09 -9.68 17.17
C THR A 8 -0.92 -8.71 17.03
N GLY A 9 -1.01 -7.72 16.13
CA GLY A 9 0.13 -6.88 15.76
C GLY A 9 1.21 -7.63 14.96
N ALA A 10 0.96 -8.87 14.53
CA ALA A 10 1.92 -9.62 13.71
C ALA A 10 2.04 -9.01 12.30
N PRO A 11 3.25 -8.94 11.70
CA PRO A 11 3.44 -8.40 10.36
C PRO A 11 2.75 -9.30 9.32
N LEU A 12 2.07 -8.68 8.36
CA LEU A 12 1.47 -9.37 7.20
C LEU A 12 2.38 -9.28 5.99
N TRP A 13 2.79 -8.07 5.63
CA TRP A 13 3.67 -7.82 4.51
C TRP A 13 4.40 -6.48 4.68
N LYS A 14 5.47 -6.32 3.89
CA LYS A 14 6.28 -5.10 3.81
C LYS A 14 6.38 -4.68 2.36
N TYR A 15 6.23 -3.39 2.11
CA TYR A 15 6.50 -2.80 0.80
C TYR A 15 7.47 -1.64 0.94
N GLN A 16 8.50 -1.62 0.10
CA GLN A 16 9.48 -0.55 0.03
C GLN A 16 9.25 0.23 -1.25
N PHE A 17 8.90 1.51 -1.12
CA PHE A 17 8.76 2.40 -2.25
C PHE A 17 10.12 2.64 -2.88
N GLU A 18 10.16 2.59 -4.21
CA GLU A 18 11.34 2.98 -4.98
C GLU A 18 11.60 4.46 -4.74
N ARG A 19 12.84 4.81 -4.37
CA ARG A 19 13.22 6.20 -4.22
C ARG A 19 13.57 6.73 -5.60
N THR A 20 12.84 7.74 -6.06
CA THR A 20 13.21 8.46 -7.27
C THR A 20 14.35 9.45 -6.99
N PHE A 21 15.22 9.69 -7.98
CA PHE A 21 16.40 10.54 -7.84
C PHE A 21 16.08 12.00 -7.46
N TRP A 22 14.86 12.45 -7.74
CA TRP A 22 14.38 13.79 -7.42
C TRP A 22 13.65 13.86 -6.07
N ALA A 23 13.34 12.71 -5.45
CA ALA A 23 12.75 12.62 -4.13
C ALA A 23 13.82 12.73 -3.02
N ASN A 24 14.31 13.95 -2.80
CA ASN A 24 15.22 14.27 -1.70
C ASN A 24 14.43 14.51 -0.41
N GLY A 25 14.19 13.45 0.38
CA GLY A 25 13.57 13.58 1.71
C GLY A 25 12.88 12.32 2.22
N SER A 26 12.39 12.38 3.45
CA SER A 26 11.44 11.40 4.00
C SER A 26 10.08 11.64 3.35
N GLY A 27 9.67 10.82 2.39
CA GLY A 27 8.35 10.93 1.78
C GLY A 27 7.26 10.59 2.78
N PHE A 28 6.35 11.53 3.03
CA PHE A 28 5.11 11.22 3.74
C PHE A 28 4.26 10.33 2.84
N VAL A 29 3.82 9.20 3.39
CA VAL A 29 2.92 8.28 2.71
C VAL A 29 1.51 8.58 3.18
N THR A 30 0.62 8.92 2.24
CA THR A 30 -0.83 8.99 2.52
C THR A 30 -1.45 7.65 2.12
N THR A 31 -2.36 7.11 2.93
CA THR A 31 -3.02 5.83 2.63
C THR A 31 -4.54 5.94 2.70
N LEU A 32 -5.22 5.10 1.92
CA LEU A 32 -6.66 4.88 1.99
C LEU A 32 -6.95 3.41 1.74
N VAL A 33 -7.79 2.81 2.57
CA VAL A 33 -8.33 1.46 2.34
C VAL A 33 -9.75 1.57 1.81
N ASP A 34 -10.04 0.83 0.75
CA ASP A 34 -11.40 0.67 0.21
C ASP A 34 -11.59 -0.79 -0.24
N GLY A 35 -12.46 -1.52 0.44
CA GLY A 35 -12.64 -2.96 0.23
C GLY A 35 -11.33 -3.74 0.36
N ASP A 36 -11.00 -4.53 -0.67
CA ASP A 36 -9.79 -5.36 -0.74
C ASP A 36 -8.54 -4.60 -1.22
N LYS A 37 -8.64 -3.27 -1.39
CA LYS A 37 -7.56 -2.45 -1.93
C LYS A 37 -7.01 -1.46 -0.93
N LEU A 38 -5.71 -1.26 -1.02
CA LEU A 38 -4.97 -0.20 -0.34
C LEU A 38 -4.39 0.74 -1.38
N PHE A 39 -4.78 2.00 -1.29
CA PHE A 39 -4.16 3.09 -2.03
C PHE A 39 -3.06 3.72 -1.17
N ALA A 40 -1.92 3.99 -1.78
CA ALA A 40 -0.84 4.74 -1.16
C ALA A 40 -0.33 5.82 -2.10
N GLY A 41 -0.17 7.04 -1.60
CA GLY A 41 0.41 8.16 -2.31
C GLY A 41 1.76 8.49 -1.70
N CYS A 42 2.82 8.47 -2.50
CA CYS A 42 4.18 8.79 -2.06
C CYS A 42 5.00 9.28 -3.24
N TYR A 43 5.88 10.26 -3.04
CA TYR A 43 6.79 10.80 -4.07
C TYR A 43 6.09 11.07 -5.41
N GLY A 44 4.96 11.77 -5.41
CA GLY A 44 4.23 12.10 -6.65
C GLY A 44 3.73 10.87 -7.42
N GLU A 45 3.67 9.70 -6.81
CA GLU A 45 3.15 8.49 -7.41
C GLU A 45 1.98 7.98 -6.57
N ILE A 46 1.01 7.35 -7.23
CA ILE A 46 -0.08 6.60 -6.61
C ILE A 46 0.14 5.12 -6.88
N TYR A 47 -0.04 4.34 -5.83
CA TYR A 47 0.07 2.90 -5.84
C TYR A 47 -1.25 2.31 -5.36
N CYS A 48 -1.68 1.22 -5.99
CA CYS A 48 -2.80 0.41 -5.52
C CYS A 48 -2.31 -1.01 -5.25
N PHE A 49 -2.62 -1.52 -4.06
CA PHE A 49 -2.23 -2.85 -3.62
C PHE A 49 -3.45 -3.71 -3.31
N ASP A 50 -3.29 -5.02 -3.45
CA ASP A 50 -4.10 -5.99 -2.73
C ASP A 50 -3.78 -5.86 -1.23
N LEU A 51 -4.79 -5.55 -0.41
CA LEU A 51 -4.61 -5.24 1.00
C LEU A 51 -4.09 -6.44 1.81
N LEU A 52 -4.49 -7.66 1.46
CA LEU A 52 -4.14 -8.86 2.24
C LEU A 52 -2.76 -9.38 1.85
N LYS A 53 -2.45 -9.36 0.55
CA LYS A 53 -1.20 -9.92 0.00
C LYS A 53 -0.08 -8.89 -0.10
N GLY A 54 -0.39 -7.60 -0.04
CA GLY A 54 0.57 -6.53 -0.29
C GLY A 54 1.07 -6.48 -1.75
N LYS A 55 0.37 -7.15 -2.67
CA LYS A 55 0.75 -7.22 -4.08
C LYS A 55 0.38 -5.91 -4.77
N LEU A 56 1.34 -5.29 -5.44
CA LEU A 56 1.08 -4.14 -6.31
C LEU A 56 0.17 -4.57 -7.47
N LEU A 57 -0.98 -3.93 -7.58
CA LEU A 57 -1.95 -4.14 -8.65
C LEU A 57 -1.70 -3.18 -9.81
N TRP A 58 -1.47 -1.90 -9.51
CA TRP A 58 -1.10 -0.88 -10.48
C TRP A 58 -0.42 0.32 -9.82
N LYS A 59 0.28 1.14 -10.63
CA LYS A 59 0.83 2.43 -10.22
C LYS A 59 0.61 3.51 -11.29
N ASP A 60 0.50 4.77 -10.85
CA ASP A 60 0.43 5.96 -11.70
C ASP A 60 1.43 7.01 -11.19
N ASN A 61 2.25 7.54 -12.09
CA ASN A 61 3.34 8.47 -11.74
C ASN A 61 2.90 9.95 -11.66
N LEU A 62 1.59 10.22 -11.74
CA LEU A 62 0.97 11.54 -11.67
C LEU A 62 1.70 12.64 -12.46
N SER A 63 2.23 12.30 -13.64
CA SER A 63 3.03 13.21 -14.44
C SER A 63 2.32 14.55 -14.65
N GLY A 64 3.03 15.65 -14.36
CA GLY A 64 2.52 17.02 -14.46
C GLY A 64 1.57 17.47 -13.34
N LYS A 65 1.32 16.66 -12.31
CA LYS A 65 0.38 16.98 -11.21
C LYS A 65 1.08 17.41 -9.90
N GLY A 66 2.41 17.45 -9.92
CA GLY A 66 3.24 17.87 -8.79
C GLY A 66 3.67 16.71 -7.87
N TYR A 67 4.44 17.07 -6.84
CA TYR A 67 5.11 16.12 -5.93
C TYR A 67 4.70 16.30 -4.46
N GLY A 68 3.59 17.02 -4.23
CA GLY A 68 3.08 17.32 -2.89
C GLY A 68 2.38 16.14 -2.22
N VAL A 69 1.85 16.40 -1.03
CA VAL A 69 1.01 15.42 -0.30
C VAL A 69 -0.28 15.18 -1.08
N VAL A 70 -0.59 13.92 -1.33
CA VAL A 70 -1.82 13.50 -2.03
C VAL A 70 -2.96 13.39 -1.03
N SER A 71 -4.17 13.80 -1.43
CA SER A 71 -5.41 13.48 -0.72
C SER A 71 -6.24 12.52 -1.58
N PHE A 72 -6.82 11.50 -0.98
CA PHE A 72 -7.65 10.52 -1.66
C PHE A 72 -9.13 10.80 -1.41
N ALA A 73 -9.94 10.69 -2.45
CA ALA A 73 -11.38 10.66 -2.37
C ALA A 73 -11.90 9.55 -3.28
N VAL A 74 -12.81 8.72 -2.77
CA VAL A 74 -13.39 7.60 -3.51
C VAL A 74 -14.90 7.70 -3.46
N PHE A 75 -15.54 7.67 -4.63
CA PHE A 75 -16.99 7.72 -4.71
C PHE A 75 -17.58 6.35 -4.36
N GLY A 76 -18.55 6.32 -3.44
CA GLY A 76 -19.17 5.07 -2.99
C GLY A 76 -18.24 4.15 -2.19
N GLY A 77 -17.13 4.69 -1.67
CA GLY A 77 -16.16 3.94 -0.88
C GLY A 77 -16.85 3.22 0.29
N ALA A 78 -16.62 1.92 0.38
CA ALA A 78 -17.25 1.09 1.38
C ALA A 78 -16.49 1.27 2.71
N THR A 79 -17.11 1.94 3.68
CA THR A 79 -16.76 1.77 5.10
C THR A 79 -17.27 0.41 5.58
N SER A 80 -16.95 -0.67 4.90
CA SER A 80 -17.37 -2.02 5.29
C SER A 80 -16.20 -2.70 5.98
N PRO A 81 -16.35 -3.17 7.24
CA PRO A 81 -15.35 -4.02 7.85
C PRO A 81 -15.22 -5.28 7.00
N LEU A 82 -14.02 -5.57 6.51
CA LEU A 82 -13.70 -6.76 5.74
C LEU A 82 -14.27 -8.01 6.45
N PRO A 83 -15.18 -8.78 5.81
CA PRO A 83 -15.53 -10.10 6.31
C PRO A 83 -14.26 -10.93 6.34
N GLY A 84 -14.01 -11.61 7.48
CA GLY A 84 -12.75 -12.28 7.79
C GLY A 84 -12.14 -13.02 6.61
N ALA A 85 -11.09 -12.43 6.03
CA ALA A 85 -10.29 -13.12 5.05
C ALA A 85 -9.45 -14.16 5.81
N GLU A 86 -9.81 -15.43 5.63
CA GLU A 86 -8.97 -16.55 6.06
C GLU A 86 -7.61 -16.41 5.37
N ILE A 87 -6.60 -16.06 6.17
CA ILE A 87 -5.22 -16.01 5.72
C ILE A 87 -4.69 -17.43 5.59
N ASP A 88 -4.51 -17.89 4.36
CA ASP A 88 -3.83 -19.15 4.07
C ASP A 88 -2.36 -19.03 4.52
N LYS A 89 -1.98 -19.81 5.54
CA LYS A 89 -0.67 -19.75 6.21
C LYS A 89 0.48 -20.29 5.34
N ALA A 90 0.19 -20.76 4.13
CA ALA A 90 1.12 -21.57 3.33
C ALA A 90 2.05 -20.80 2.37
N GLN A 91 2.01 -19.47 2.30
CA GLN A 91 2.73 -18.71 1.26
C GLN A 91 4.02 -17.99 1.72
N PHE A 92 4.47 -18.20 2.96
CA PHE A 92 5.76 -17.65 3.41
C PHE A 92 6.88 -18.65 3.15
N ASN A 93 7.39 -18.67 1.91
CA ASN A 93 8.72 -19.23 1.63
C ASN A 93 9.68 -18.05 1.41
N GLU A 94 10.61 -17.89 2.34
CA GLU A 94 11.73 -16.96 2.24
C GLU A 94 12.68 -17.45 1.14
N GLU A 95 12.70 -16.76 0.00
CA GLU A 95 13.86 -16.74 -0.89
C GLU A 95 14.39 -15.31 -0.96
N GLN A 96 15.48 -15.07 -0.23
CA GLN A 96 16.38 -13.94 -0.42
C GLN A 96 17.61 -14.45 -1.21
N PRO A 97 18.07 -13.76 -2.26
CA PRO A 97 19.40 -13.98 -2.81
C PRO A 97 20.47 -13.19 -2.03
N ASP A 98 21.69 -13.73 -2.05
CA ASP A 98 22.91 -13.37 -1.27
C ASP A 98 23.31 -11.88 -1.24
#